data_AF-A0A9W9KFK4-F1
#
_entry.id   AF-A0A9W9KFK4-F1
#
_cell.length_a   1.000
_cell.length_b   1.000
_cell.length_c   1.000
_cell.angle_alpha   90.00
_cell.angle_beta   90.00
_cell.angle_gamma   90.00
#
_symmetry.space_group_name_H-M   'P 1'
#
loop_
_entity.id
_entity.type
_entity.pdbx_description
1 polymer ?
#
loop_
_entity_poly.entity_id
_entity_poly.type
_entity_poly.pdbx_seq_one_letter_code
_entity_poly.pdbx_strand_id
1 'polypeptide(L)'
;MTPAPQIPVPAHTLAESMLSRHFGRETVNYFSSSPINRLSFLRSDHPFLSAALKHPATRFVLLNNLAPLTRSSSELFYAKYDDVRKLVSQDLFDKPEGDMIKSYDSRKTYPNLIFLGLDESRKDGGLAWKIYSGTPYFAVDVTPKGSEEQQTAAKDIISAMEARGLSFFQTRVMMTFSADEAAIYAQSRALIDWNNRNTFCGTCGHPTMAVNAGTKRACPPTDAARAVDGKSEERPACNTRTTLSNLSFPRTDPTIIVAVVSADGKRILLGRSKRFPPNWYSTLAGFIEPAESVEDAVRREVWEEAGVTLSRVVIHSSQPWPYPANLMIGAIAQVSDPAHETISLQHDPELEDARWFEVEEVEEALKIGTSDLSAGAGPEYKGGLRLPPPTAIANQLIKAAASAEYFAAGTNAKM
;
A
#
# COMPACT_ATOMS: atom_id res chain seq x y z
N MET A 1 -16.06 20.71 -6.88
CA MET A 1 -15.06 20.04 -6.04
C MET A 1 -15.60 18.66 -5.72
N THR A 2 -14.89 17.61 -6.11
CA THR A 2 -15.22 16.24 -5.69
C THR A 2 -15.07 16.16 -4.17
N PRO A 3 -16.01 15.57 -3.42
CA PRO A 3 -15.86 15.43 -1.97
C PRO A 3 -14.58 14.64 -1.66
N ALA A 4 -13.86 15.07 -0.62
CA ALA A 4 -12.67 14.35 -0.17
C ALA A 4 -13.03 12.90 0.19
N PRO A 5 -12.15 11.92 -0.10
CA PRO A 5 -12.41 10.54 0.28
C PRO A 5 -12.63 10.39 1.77
N GLN A 6 -13.63 9.57 2.11
CA GLN A 6 -13.88 9.21 3.49
C GLN A 6 -12.92 8.11 3.93
N ILE A 7 -12.54 8.17 5.21
CA ILE A 7 -11.75 7.15 5.88
C ILE A 7 -12.64 5.93 6.14
N PRO A 8 -12.14 4.69 6.02
CA PRO A 8 -12.93 3.49 6.32
C PRO A 8 -13.45 3.45 7.76
N VAL A 9 -14.55 2.73 7.98
CA VAL A 9 -15.10 2.48 9.32
C VAL A 9 -14.50 1.18 9.90
N PRO A 10 -14.07 1.16 11.17
CA PRO A 10 -13.55 -0.05 11.81
C PRO A 10 -14.59 -1.16 11.95
N ALA A 11 -14.13 -2.41 11.90
CA ALA A 11 -15.00 -3.59 12.07
C ALA A 11 -15.50 -3.75 13.52
N HIS A 12 -14.74 -3.29 14.52
CA HIS A 12 -15.05 -3.48 15.95
C HIS A 12 -15.26 -2.16 16.70
N THR A 13 -16.22 -1.36 16.25
CA THR A 13 -16.53 -0.04 16.85
C THR A 13 -17.05 -0.09 18.30
N LEU A 14 -17.37 -1.28 18.82
CA LEU A 14 -17.99 -1.47 20.13
C LEU A 14 -17.05 -2.07 21.19
N ALA A 15 -15.82 -2.48 20.82
CA ALA A 15 -14.87 -3.04 21.77
C ALA A 15 -14.08 -1.91 22.46
N GLU A 16 -14.21 -1.79 23.78
CA GLU A 16 -13.41 -0.86 24.57
C GLU A 16 -12.10 -1.52 25.07
N SER A 17 -10.98 -0.82 24.89
CA SER A 17 -9.66 -1.18 25.40
C SER A 17 -8.99 0.03 26.09
N MET A 18 -7.89 -0.20 26.83
CA MET A 18 -7.09 0.90 27.39
C MET A 18 -6.64 1.88 26.30
N LEU A 19 -6.19 1.36 25.16
CA LEU A 19 -5.75 2.17 24.03
C LEU A 19 -6.95 2.95 23.44
N SER A 20 -8.13 2.34 23.34
CA SER A 20 -9.29 3.03 22.77
C SER A 20 -9.87 4.11 23.67
N ARG A 21 -9.60 4.08 24.98
CA ARG A 21 -9.95 5.15 25.93
C ARG A 21 -9.02 6.36 25.83
N HIS A 22 -7.80 6.15 25.34
CA HIS A 22 -6.78 7.20 25.30
C HIS A 22 -6.57 7.77 23.90
N PHE A 23 -6.76 6.95 22.86
CA PHE A 23 -6.54 7.31 21.45
C PHE A 23 -7.82 7.35 20.61
N GLY A 24 -8.97 7.16 21.26
CA GLY A 24 -10.23 6.94 20.57
C GLY A 24 -10.36 5.51 20.01
N ARG A 25 -11.52 5.21 19.45
CA ARG A 25 -11.80 3.90 18.82
C ARG A 25 -10.80 3.61 17.70
N GLU A 26 -10.65 2.32 17.36
CA GLU A 26 -9.75 1.86 16.29
C GLU A 26 -9.81 2.78 15.07
N THR A 27 -8.66 3.18 14.54
CA THR A 27 -8.60 3.98 13.31
C THR A 27 -8.19 3.07 12.16
N VAL A 28 -9.04 2.98 11.14
CA VAL A 28 -8.71 2.27 9.91
C VAL A 28 -8.27 3.31 8.90
N ASN A 29 -6.98 3.34 8.58
CA ASN A 29 -6.44 4.36 7.67
C ASN A 29 -6.83 4.12 6.21
N TYR A 30 -6.78 5.16 5.39
CA TYR A 30 -6.97 5.04 3.94
C TYR A 30 -5.98 4.04 3.30
N PHE A 31 -6.31 3.44 2.15
CA PHE A 31 -5.63 2.26 1.55
C PHE A 31 -5.68 0.94 2.36
N SER A 32 -6.17 0.96 3.60
CA SER A 32 -6.37 -0.25 4.39
C SER A 32 -7.81 -0.77 4.31
N SER A 33 -8.08 -1.92 4.95
CA SER A 33 -9.40 -2.56 5.03
C SER A 33 -10.11 -2.76 3.68
N SER A 34 -9.56 -3.65 2.86
CA SER A 34 -10.14 -3.96 1.55
C SER A 34 -11.54 -4.56 1.67
N PRO A 35 -12.51 -4.15 0.81
CA PRO A 35 -13.85 -4.74 0.78
C PRO A 35 -13.87 -6.17 0.24
N ILE A 36 -12.72 -6.69 -0.22
CA ILE A 36 -12.59 -8.06 -0.73
C ILE A 36 -11.87 -8.95 0.29
N ASN A 37 -12.41 -10.15 0.48
CA ASN A 37 -11.73 -11.21 1.18
C ASN A 37 -10.64 -11.80 0.29
N ARG A 38 -9.38 -11.74 0.75
CA ARG A 38 -8.19 -12.09 -0.06
C ARG A 38 -8.07 -13.56 -0.41
N LEU A 39 -8.71 -14.46 0.36
CA LEU A 39 -8.71 -15.91 0.19
C LEU A 39 -7.34 -16.49 -0.24
N SER A 40 -6.28 -16.14 0.50
CA SER A 40 -4.90 -16.40 0.10
C SER A 40 -4.58 -17.90 -0.12
N PHE A 41 -5.27 -18.79 0.59
CA PHE A 41 -5.14 -20.24 0.47
C PHE A 41 -5.70 -20.81 -0.84
N LEU A 42 -6.53 -20.05 -1.59
CA LEU A 42 -7.02 -20.45 -2.91
C LEU A 42 -6.12 -20.01 -4.06
N ARG A 43 -5.03 -19.28 -3.78
CA ARG A 43 -4.16 -18.73 -4.82
C ARG A 43 -3.36 -19.78 -5.59
N SER A 44 -3.25 -21.00 -5.06
CA SER A 44 -2.68 -22.16 -5.77
C SER A 44 -3.75 -23.14 -6.25
N ASP A 45 -5.03 -22.89 -5.99
CA ASP A 45 -6.15 -23.73 -6.43
C ASP A 45 -6.53 -23.32 -7.88
N HIS A 46 -5.87 -23.96 -8.85
CA HIS A 46 -6.07 -23.66 -10.27
C HIS A 46 -7.49 -23.90 -10.79
N PRO A 47 -8.19 -24.99 -10.40
CA PRO A 47 -9.61 -25.14 -10.69
C PRO A 47 -10.44 -23.94 -10.22
N PHE A 48 -10.20 -23.45 -9.00
CA PHE A 48 -10.85 -22.23 -8.50
C PHE A 48 -10.51 -21.01 -9.36
N LEU A 49 -9.23 -20.77 -9.63
CA LEU A 49 -8.79 -19.60 -10.40
C LEU A 49 -9.33 -19.62 -11.83
N SER A 50 -9.39 -20.80 -12.48
CA SER A 50 -9.98 -20.99 -13.79
C SER A 50 -11.47 -20.66 -13.77
N ALA A 51 -12.22 -21.14 -12.77
CA ALA A 51 -13.63 -20.81 -12.59
C ALA A 51 -13.83 -19.30 -12.31
N ALA A 52 -13.01 -18.71 -11.44
CA ALA A 52 -13.06 -17.29 -11.11
C ALA A 52 -12.72 -16.39 -12.30
N LEU A 53 -11.71 -16.72 -13.10
CA LEU A 53 -11.32 -15.96 -14.28
C LEU A 53 -12.44 -15.90 -15.32
N LYS A 54 -13.12 -17.03 -15.54
CA LYS A 54 -14.18 -17.21 -16.54
C LYS A 54 -15.55 -16.70 -16.08
N HIS A 55 -15.71 -16.36 -14.80
CA HIS A 55 -17.02 -16.00 -14.26
C HIS A 55 -17.51 -14.64 -14.79
N PRO A 56 -18.79 -14.50 -15.25
CA PRO A 56 -19.31 -13.25 -15.82
C PRO A 56 -19.29 -12.04 -14.86
N ALA A 57 -19.39 -12.32 -13.56
CA ALA A 57 -19.34 -11.28 -12.53
C ALA A 57 -17.94 -10.68 -12.35
N THR A 58 -16.89 -11.41 -12.73
CA THR A 58 -15.50 -11.06 -12.46
C THR A 58 -15.14 -9.66 -12.94
N ARG A 59 -14.33 -8.99 -12.12
CA ARG A 59 -13.91 -7.61 -12.29
C ARG A 59 -12.39 -7.54 -12.41
N PHE A 60 -11.92 -6.77 -13.38
CA PHE A 60 -10.51 -6.58 -13.64
C PHE A 60 -10.12 -5.12 -13.40
N VAL A 61 -9.16 -4.91 -12.51
CA VAL A 61 -8.45 -3.63 -12.34
C VAL A 61 -7.33 -3.59 -13.37
N LEU A 62 -7.42 -2.69 -14.34
CA LEU A 62 -6.40 -2.56 -15.38
C LEU A 62 -5.38 -1.51 -14.98
N LEU A 63 -4.10 -1.87 -15.01
CA LEU A 63 -3.00 -0.95 -14.77
C LEU A 63 -2.14 -0.79 -16.03
N ASN A 64 -1.82 0.44 -16.40
CA ASN A 64 -0.84 0.78 -17.44
C ASN A 64 0.28 1.61 -16.80
N ASN A 65 1.50 1.07 -16.73
CA ASN A 65 2.61 1.61 -15.95
C ASN A 65 2.20 1.96 -14.51
N LEU A 66 1.46 1.05 -13.85
CA LEU A 66 0.90 1.19 -12.49
C LEU A 66 -0.21 2.25 -12.34
N ALA A 67 -0.52 3.03 -13.38
CA ALA A 67 -1.67 3.92 -13.36
C ALA A 67 -2.96 3.13 -13.59
N PRO A 68 -4.01 3.35 -12.78
CA PRO A 68 -5.26 2.63 -12.92
C PRO A 68 -6.13 3.19 -14.04
N LEU A 69 -6.89 2.32 -14.70
CA LEU A 69 -7.98 2.74 -15.58
C LEU A 69 -9.14 3.31 -14.76
N THR A 70 -9.62 4.48 -15.16
CA THR A 70 -10.63 5.23 -14.40
C THR A 70 -11.74 5.77 -15.29
N ARG A 71 -12.93 5.96 -14.71
CA ARG A 71 -14.04 6.73 -15.31
C ARG A 71 -13.87 8.23 -15.08
N SER A 72 -13.31 8.58 -13.94
CA SER A 72 -12.99 9.94 -13.52
C SER A 72 -11.79 9.91 -12.58
N SER A 73 -11.25 11.06 -12.20
CA SER A 73 -10.11 11.13 -11.27
C SER A 73 -10.38 10.52 -9.88
N SER A 74 -11.62 10.16 -9.56
CA SER A 74 -12.02 9.58 -8.27
C SER A 74 -12.80 8.27 -8.37
N GLU A 75 -12.87 7.62 -9.54
CA GLU A 75 -13.65 6.38 -9.71
C GLU A 75 -12.89 5.37 -10.59
N LEU A 76 -12.66 4.16 -10.05
CA LEU A 76 -12.04 3.08 -10.79
C LEU A 76 -13.00 2.52 -11.85
N PHE A 77 -12.45 2.16 -13.00
CA PHE A 77 -13.18 1.34 -13.97
C PHE A 77 -12.82 -0.14 -13.78
N TYR A 78 -13.83 -0.96 -13.53
CA TYR A 78 -13.70 -2.41 -13.49
C TYR A 78 -14.05 -3.03 -14.83
N ALA A 79 -13.03 -3.51 -15.54
CA ALA A 79 -13.20 -4.20 -16.82
C ALA A 79 -13.80 -5.60 -16.63
N LYS A 80 -14.34 -6.14 -17.72
CA LYS A 80 -14.88 -7.50 -17.82
C LYS A 80 -13.91 -8.43 -18.53
N TYR A 81 -14.16 -9.73 -18.44
CA TYR A 81 -13.28 -10.72 -19.09
C TYR A 81 -13.15 -10.47 -20.59
N ASP A 82 -14.25 -10.11 -21.26
CA ASP A 82 -14.23 -9.78 -22.70
C ASP A 82 -13.33 -8.60 -23.06
N ASP A 83 -13.14 -7.65 -22.14
CA ASP A 83 -12.25 -6.51 -22.34
C ASP A 83 -10.77 -6.94 -22.30
N VAL A 84 -10.43 -8.02 -21.58
CA VAL A 84 -9.03 -8.46 -21.35
C VAL A 84 -8.63 -9.75 -22.06
N ARG A 85 -9.59 -10.48 -22.65
CA ARG A 85 -9.38 -11.82 -23.22
C ARG A 85 -8.29 -11.91 -24.30
N LYS A 86 -7.99 -10.80 -24.99
CA LYS A 86 -6.90 -10.73 -25.97
C LYS A 86 -5.52 -10.89 -25.34
N LEU A 87 -5.37 -10.47 -24.09
CA LEU A 87 -4.13 -10.54 -23.33
C LEU A 87 -4.14 -11.68 -22.32
N VAL A 88 -5.30 -11.94 -21.68
CA VAL A 88 -5.47 -12.95 -20.64
C VAL A 88 -6.28 -14.12 -21.19
N SER A 89 -5.60 -15.19 -21.58
CA SER A 89 -6.24 -16.39 -22.13
C SER A 89 -7.09 -17.13 -21.08
N GLN A 90 -8.16 -17.80 -21.54
CA GLN A 90 -9.06 -18.57 -20.69
C GLN A 90 -8.39 -19.81 -20.08
N ASP A 91 -7.36 -20.35 -20.74
CA ASP A 91 -6.66 -21.57 -20.36
C ASP A 91 -5.45 -21.33 -19.43
N LEU A 92 -5.26 -20.09 -18.96
CA LEU A 92 -4.10 -19.68 -18.16
C LEU A 92 -3.90 -20.53 -16.89
N PHE A 93 -4.99 -21.02 -16.31
CA PHE A 93 -4.99 -21.84 -15.08
C PHE A 93 -5.40 -23.31 -15.35
N ASP A 94 -5.35 -23.78 -16.59
CA ASP A 94 -5.76 -25.15 -16.91
C ASP A 94 -4.67 -26.20 -16.57
N LYS A 95 -3.43 -25.75 -16.33
CA LYS A 95 -2.30 -26.62 -15.95
C LYS A 95 -1.84 -26.34 -14.52
N PRO A 96 -1.67 -27.37 -13.68
CA PRO A 96 -1.13 -27.19 -12.32
C PRO A 96 0.22 -26.46 -12.31
N GLU A 97 0.46 -25.63 -11.30
CA GLU A 97 1.70 -24.84 -11.20
C GLU A 97 2.96 -25.69 -11.24
N GLY A 98 2.93 -26.88 -10.61
CA GLY A 98 4.07 -27.79 -10.62
C GLY A 98 4.48 -28.21 -12.03
N ASP A 99 3.52 -28.37 -12.94
CA ASP A 99 3.79 -28.72 -14.32
C ASP A 99 4.25 -27.51 -15.11
N MET A 100 3.66 -26.32 -14.86
CA MET A 100 4.13 -25.08 -15.45
C MET A 100 5.58 -24.77 -15.10
N ILE A 101 5.99 -25.02 -13.85
CA ILE A 101 7.37 -24.85 -13.38
C ILE A 101 8.32 -25.84 -14.08
N LYS A 102 7.92 -27.11 -14.23
CA LYS A 102 8.74 -28.12 -14.92
C LYS A 102 8.89 -27.84 -16.41
N SER A 103 7.83 -27.33 -17.06
CA SER A 103 7.80 -26.99 -18.47
C SER A 103 8.15 -25.53 -18.74
N TYR A 104 8.82 -24.86 -17.81
CA TYR A 104 9.13 -23.44 -17.92
C TYR A 104 10.02 -23.16 -19.14
N ASP A 105 9.70 -22.09 -19.87
CA ASP A 105 10.43 -21.62 -21.04
C ASP A 105 10.60 -20.10 -20.93
N SER A 106 11.82 -19.64 -20.72
CA SER A 106 12.08 -18.20 -20.55
C SER A 106 11.83 -17.35 -21.80
N ARG A 107 11.65 -17.96 -22.98
CA ARG A 107 11.23 -17.24 -24.20
C ARG A 107 9.74 -16.90 -24.19
N LYS A 108 8.96 -17.65 -23.41
CA LYS A 108 7.52 -17.43 -23.28
C LYS A 108 7.26 -16.44 -22.15
N THR A 109 6.52 -15.39 -22.48
CA THR A 109 6.09 -14.37 -21.54
C THR A 109 4.62 -14.56 -21.23
N TYR A 110 4.20 -14.22 -20.02
CA TYR A 110 2.82 -14.33 -19.57
C TYR A 110 2.36 -12.96 -19.04
N PRO A 111 1.08 -12.61 -19.23
CA PRO A 111 0.53 -11.39 -18.65
C PRO A 111 0.61 -11.44 -17.12
N ASN A 112 0.90 -10.30 -16.48
CA ASN A 112 0.83 -10.21 -15.03
C ASN A 112 -0.63 -10.11 -14.60
N LEU A 113 -1.22 -11.25 -14.28
CA LEU A 113 -2.57 -11.40 -13.72
C LEU A 113 -2.48 -11.76 -12.24
N ILE A 114 -3.09 -10.94 -11.38
CA ILE A 114 -3.07 -11.11 -9.93
C ILE A 114 -4.47 -11.38 -9.41
N PHE A 115 -4.70 -12.47 -8.68
CA PHE A 115 -5.96 -12.66 -7.96
C PHE A 115 -5.98 -11.81 -6.68
N LEU A 116 -6.95 -10.91 -6.56
CA LEU A 116 -7.03 -9.97 -5.44
C LEU A 116 -7.87 -10.51 -4.29
N GLY A 117 -8.98 -11.18 -4.61
CA GLY A 117 -9.94 -11.71 -3.64
C GLY A 117 -11.37 -11.83 -4.19
N LEU A 118 -12.32 -12.10 -3.29
CA LEU A 118 -13.76 -12.07 -3.55
C LEU A 118 -14.43 -10.96 -2.74
N ASP A 119 -15.32 -10.19 -3.37
CA ASP A 119 -16.29 -9.35 -2.67
C ASP A 119 -17.48 -10.22 -2.23
N GLU A 120 -17.46 -10.65 -0.97
CA GLU A 120 -18.47 -11.54 -0.37
C GLU A 120 -19.78 -10.83 -0.03
N SER A 121 -19.83 -9.49 -0.14
CA SER A 121 -21.08 -8.72 0.01
C SER A 121 -21.96 -8.84 -1.24
N ARG A 122 -21.36 -9.09 -2.42
CA ARG A 122 -22.05 -9.25 -3.70
C ARG A 122 -22.23 -10.72 -4.06
N LYS A 123 -23.15 -11.38 -3.35
CA LYS A 123 -23.45 -12.81 -3.53
C LYS A 123 -24.34 -13.09 -4.75
N ASP A 124 -25.28 -12.19 -5.04
CA ASP A 124 -26.23 -12.37 -6.15
C ASP A 124 -25.50 -12.33 -7.49
N GLY A 125 -25.56 -13.45 -8.22
CA GLY A 125 -24.83 -13.62 -9.47
C GLY A 125 -23.31 -13.65 -9.30
N GLY A 126 -22.79 -13.83 -8.08
CA GLY A 126 -21.38 -14.04 -7.78
C GLY A 126 -20.93 -15.49 -8.03
N LEU A 127 -19.62 -15.72 -8.05
CA LEU A 127 -19.05 -17.06 -8.09
C LEU A 127 -19.45 -17.81 -6.81
N ALA A 128 -19.84 -19.07 -6.92
CA ALA A 128 -19.97 -19.98 -5.79
C ALA A 128 -18.84 -21.03 -5.86
N TRP A 129 -18.02 -21.12 -4.81
CA TRP A 129 -16.94 -22.08 -4.68
C TRP A 129 -16.91 -22.69 -3.29
N LYS A 130 -17.36 -23.94 -3.16
CA LYS A 130 -17.52 -24.61 -1.86
C LYS A 130 -18.39 -23.75 -0.93
N ILE A 131 -17.81 -23.24 0.15
CA ILE A 131 -18.48 -22.36 1.14
C ILE A 131 -18.30 -20.87 0.86
N TYR A 132 -17.47 -20.50 -0.12
CA TYR A 132 -17.18 -19.11 -0.47
C TYR A 132 -18.08 -18.66 -1.61
N SER A 133 -18.64 -17.46 -1.50
CA SER A 133 -19.41 -16.87 -2.58
C SER A 133 -19.22 -15.38 -2.66
N GLY A 134 -19.06 -14.85 -3.87
CA GLY A 134 -18.85 -13.42 -4.09
C GLY A 134 -18.40 -13.09 -5.50
N THR A 135 -18.19 -11.80 -5.75
CA THR A 135 -17.66 -11.34 -7.05
C THR A 135 -16.13 -11.44 -7.06
N PRO A 136 -15.51 -12.15 -8.01
CA PRO A 136 -14.05 -12.23 -8.09
C PRO A 136 -13.40 -10.95 -8.62
N TYR A 137 -12.24 -10.60 -8.06
CA TYR A 137 -11.43 -9.47 -8.49
C TYR A 137 -10.03 -9.92 -8.89
N PHE A 138 -9.58 -9.42 -10.04
CA PHE A 138 -8.21 -9.56 -10.52
C PHE A 138 -7.60 -8.19 -10.84
N ALA A 139 -6.28 -8.08 -10.74
CA ALA A 139 -5.52 -6.99 -11.36
C ALA A 139 -4.77 -7.51 -12.59
N VAL A 140 -4.74 -6.71 -13.65
CA VAL A 140 -4.04 -7.02 -14.90
C VAL A 140 -3.13 -5.86 -15.27
N ASP A 141 -1.87 -6.18 -15.53
CA ASP A 141 -0.95 -5.23 -16.16
C ASP A 141 -1.16 -5.24 -17.68
N VAL A 142 -1.70 -4.14 -18.21
CA VAL A 142 -1.91 -3.91 -19.64
C VAL A 142 -0.84 -3.00 -20.24
N THR A 143 0.28 -2.79 -19.56
CA THR A 143 1.44 -2.09 -20.13
C THR A 143 1.97 -2.90 -21.32
N PRO A 144 2.18 -2.30 -22.51
CA PRO A 144 2.74 -3.02 -23.66
C PRO A 144 4.16 -3.53 -23.39
N LYS A 145 4.27 -4.83 -23.09
CA LYS A 145 5.55 -5.54 -22.85
C LYS A 145 5.41 -7.03 -23.15
N GLY A 146 6.52 -7.75 -23.15
CA GLY A 146 6.57 -9.18 -23.48
C GLY A 146 6.65 -9.38 -24.99
N SER A 147 5.98 -10.43 -25.51
CA SER A 147 6.00 -10.74 -26.95
C SER A 147 5.30 -9.66 -27.80
N GLU A 148 5.54 -9.66 -29.12
CA GLU A 148 4.89 -8.72 -30.04
C GLU A 148 3.36 -8.85 -30.01
N GLU A 149 2.85 -10.08 -29.86
CA GLU A 149 1.41 -10.35 -29.73
C GLU A 149 0.85 -9.76 -28.43
N GLN A 150 1.58 -9.88 -27.31
CA GLN A 150 1.16 -9.29 -26.03
C GLN A 150 1.18 -7.77 -26.07
N GLN A 151 2.20 -7.18 -26.67
CA GLN A 151 2.27 -5.73 -26.84
C GLN A 151 1.13 -5.21 -27.71
N THR A 152 0.80 -5.93 -28.79
CA THR A 152 -0.33 -5.60 -29.67
C THR A 152 -1.65 -5.73 -28.93
N ALA A 153 -1.87 -6.84 -28.22
CA ALA A 153 -3.07 -7.05 -27.41
C ALA A 153 -3.24 -5.97 -26.33
N ALA A 154 -2.17 -5.60 -25.65
CA ALA A 154 -2.16 -4.52 -24.66
C ALA A 154 -2.57 -3.17 -25.27
N LYS A 155 -1.97 -2.79 -26.40
CA LYS A 155 -2.30 -1.55 -27.14
C LYS A 155 -3.76 -1.54 -27.60
N ASP A 156 -4.26 -2.67 -28.10
CA ASP A 156 -5.66 -2.83 -28.49
C ASP A 156 -6.60 -2.61 -27.31
N ILE A 157 -6.30 -3.20 -26.15
CA ILE A 157 -7.09 -3.05 -24.93
C ILE A 157 -7.10 -1.58 -24.49
N ILE A 158 -5.93 -0.95 -24.41
CA ILE A 158 -5.82 0.47 -24.04
C ILE A 158 -6.67 1.34 -24.97
N SER A 159 -6.49 1.19 -26.29
CA SER A 159 -7.22 1.97 -27.30
C SER A 159 -8.74 1.75 -27.21
N ALA A 160 -9.17 0.51 -26.97
CA ALA A 160 -10.59 0.19 -26.80
C ALA A 160 -11.20 0.82 -25.54
N MET A 161 -10.43 0.91 -24.44
CA MET A 161 -10.88 1.59 -23.22
C MET A 161 -10.95 3.10 -23.41
N GLU A 162 -9.95 3.69 -24.08
CA GLU A 162 -9.92 5.13 -24.39
C GLU A 162 -11.06 5.54 -25.33
N ALA A 163 -11.39 4.69 -26.32
CA ALA A 163 -12.55 4.90 -27.20
C ALA A 163 -13.90 4.93 -26.45
N ARG A 164 -13.97 4.38 -25.23
CA ARG A 164 -15.14 4.44 -24.34
C ARG A 164 -15.13 5.69 -23.44
N GLY A 165 -14.19 6.61 -23.63
CA GLY A 165 -14.02 7.82 -22.82
C GLY A 165 -13.34 7.57 -21.47
N LEU A 166 -12.68 6.42 -21.30
CA LEU A 166 -11.92 6.09 -20.08
C LEU A 166 -10.47 6.55 -20.23
N SER A 167 -9.75 6.69 -19.12
CA SER A 167 -8.33 7.02 -19.15
C SER A 167 -7.54 6.39 -18.01
N PHE A 168 -6.26 6.11 -18.27
CA PHE A 168 -5.32 5.70 -17.23
C PHE A 168 -4.84 6.93 -16.47
N PHE A 169 -5.30 7.08 -15.23
CA PHE A 169 -5.07 8.31 -14.47
C PHE A 169 -3.64 8.34 -13.90
N GLN A 170 -2.79 9.17 -14.50
CA GLN A 170 -1.38 9.32 -14.13
C GLN A 170 -1.24 10.30 -12.96
N THR A 171 -0.87 9.77 -11.80
CA THR A 171 -0.52 10.57 -10.62
C THR A 171 0.59 9.89 -9.84
N ARG A 172 1.39 10.70 -9.12
CA ARG A 172 2.43 10.18 -8.23
C ARG A 172 1.84 9.45 -7.02
N VAL A 173 0.74 9.97 -6.48
CA VAL A 173 0.03 9.43 -5.32
C VAL A 173 -1.48 9.58 -5.56
N MET A 174 -2.22 8.47 -5.47
CA MET A 174 -3.66 8.42 -5.69
C MET A 174 -4.44 8.58 -4.39
N MET A 175 -4.89 9.79 -4.07
CA MET A 175 -5.60 10.10 -2.82
C MET A 175 -7.05 10.55 -3.06
N THR A 176 -7.62 10.24 -4.22
CA THR A 176 -8.93 10.74 -4.68
C THR A 176 -10.02 9.67 -4.75
N PHE A 177 -9.67 8.38 -4.70
CA PHE A 177 -10.64 7.28 -4.69
C PHE A 177 -11.38 7.19 -3.37
N SER A 178 -12.54 6.53 -3.36
CA SER A 178 -13.14 6.09 -2.09
C SER A 178 -12.19 5.15 -1.34
N ALA A 179 -12.33 5.05 -0.02
CA ALA A 179 -11.55 4.13 0.83
C ALA A 179 -11.45 2.70 0.27
N ASP A 180 -12.60 2.15 -0.14
CA ASP A 180 -12.74 0.79 -0.66
C ASP A 180 -11.96 0.60 -1.97
N GLU A 181 -12.15 1.51 -2.92
CA GLU A 181 -11.45 1.50 -4.20
C GLU A 181 -9.94 1.71 -4.03
N ALA A 182 -9.56 2.61 -3.12
CA ALA A 182 -8.18 2.88 -2.77
C ALA A 182 -7.48 1.64 -2.22
N ALA A 183 -8.14 0.87 -1.35
CA ALA A 183 -7.60 -0.37 -0.81
C ALA A 183 -7.40 -1.45 -1.89
N ILE A 184 -8.37 -1.60 -2.81
CA ILE A 184 -8.24 -2.50 -3.97
C ILE A 184 -7.09 -2.06 -4.87
N TYR A 185 -7.01 -0.76 -5.18
CA TYR A 185 -5.94 -0.20 -6.01
C TYR A 185 -4.57 -0.38 -5.35
N ALA A 186 -4.44 -0.12 -4.05
CA ALA A 186 -3.20 -0.27 -3.30
C ALA A 186 -2.65 -1.70 -3.38
N GLN A 187 -3.51 -2.70 -3.15
CA GLN A 187 -3.13 -4.12 -3.31
C GLN A 187 -2.73 -4.43 -4.76
N SER A 188 -3.51 -3.97 -5.74
CA SER A 188 -3.26 -4.19 -7.17
C SER A 188 -1.90 -3.62 -7.59
N ARG A 189 -1.67 -2.36 -7.24
CA ARG A 189 -0.46 -1.60 -7.57
C ARG A 189 0.78 -2.25 -6.94
N ALA A 190 0.74 -2.57 -5.65
CA ALA A 190 1.87 -3.15 -4.94
C ALA A 190 2.28 -4.51 -5.50
N LEU A 191 1.31 -5.38 -5.80
CA LEU A 191 1.59 -6.72 -6.35
C LEU A 191 2.07 -6.67 -7.80
N ILE A 192 1.49 -5.81 -8.63
CA ILE A 192 1.95 -5.63 -10.03
C ILE A 192 3.36 -5.02 -10.06
N ASP A 193 3.61 -3.98 -9.26
CA ASP A 193 4.93 -3.35 -9.16
C ASP A 193 6.00 -4.35 -8.70
N TRP A 194 5.71 -5.16 -7.68
CA TRP A 194 6.63 -6.21 -7.24
C TRP A 194 6.91 -7.24 -8.34
N ASN A 195 5.90 -7.74 -9.05
CA ASN A 195 6.10 -8.68 -10.16
C ASN A 195 6.92 -8.06 -11.30
N ASN A 196 6.76 -6.76 -11.56
CA ASN A 196 7.50 -6.04 -12.59
C ASN A 196 8.99 -5.90 -12.26
N ARG A 197 9.33 -5.71 -10.98
CA ARG A 197 10.71 -5.49 -10.53
C ARG A 197 11.46 -6.77 -10.16
N ASN A 198 10.76 -7.88 -9.90
CA ASN A 198 11.35 -9.13 -9.38
C ASN A 198 11.29 -10.29 -10.38
N THR A 199 11.74 -10.00 -11.62
CA THR A 199 11.68 -10.97 -12.73
C THR A 199 12.78 -12.03 -12.73
N PHE A 200 13.83 -11.82 -11.92
CA PHE A 200 14.97 -12.72 -11.74
C PHE A 200 15.10 -13.18 -10.29
N CYS A 201 15.73 -14.33 -10.07
CA CYS A 201 15.98 -14.90 -8.75
C CYS A 201 17.12 -14.14 -8.07
N GLY A 202 16.86 -13.55 -6.89
CA GLY A 202 17.89 -12.83 -6.12
C GLY A 202 19.05 -13.70 -5.64
N THR A 203 18.92 -15.04 -5.62
CA THR A 203 20.01 -15.95 -5.23
C THR A 203 20.88 -16.37 -6.41
N CYS A 204 20.28 -16.76 -7.53
CA CYS A 204 21.03 -17.38 -8.64
C CYS A 204 20.98 -16.60 -9.96
N GLY A 205 20.33 -15.42 -9.98
CA GLY A 205 20.25 -14.55 -11.16
C GLY A 205 19.41 -15.06 -12.33
N HIS A 206 18.81 -16.25 -12.24
CA HIS A 206 18.02 -16.82 -13.33
C HIS A 206 16.59 -16.26 -13.38
N PRO A 207 15.95 -16.21 -14.56
CA PRO A 207 14.54 -15.81 -14.69
C PRO A 207 13.62 -16.65 -13.80
N THR A 208 12.69 -15.97 -13.15
CA THR A 208 11.63 -16.56 -12.33
C THR A 208 10.29 -16.50 -13.07
N MET A 209 9.27 -17.15 -12.53
CA MET A 209 7.89 -17.05 -13.01
C MET A 209 6.93 -16.74 -11.88
N ALA A 210 5.83 -16.05 -12.20
CA ALA A 210 4.77 -15.78 -11.24
C ALA A 210 3.97 -17.07 -10.99
N VAL A 211 3.70 -17.36 -9.72
CA VAL A 211 2.87 -18.47 -9.23
C VAL A 211 2.01 -17.96 -8.07
N ASN A 212 1.15 -18.80 -7.50
CA ASN A 212 0.14 -18.42 -6.51
C ASN A 212 -0.69 -17.21 -6.98
N ALA A 213 -1.19 -17.26 -8.22
CA ALA A 213 -1.95 -16.17 -8.84
C ALA A 213 -1.25 -14.79 -8.71
N GLY A 214 0.07 -14.78 -8.89
CA GLY A 214 0.89 -13.56 -8.88
C GLY A 214 1.37 -13.09 -7.52
N THR A 215 1.13 -13.84 -6.43
CA THR A 215 1.63 -13.47 -5.08
C THR A 215 2.85 -14.26 -4.65
N LYS A 216 3.50 -14.97 -5.56
CA LYS A 216 4.77 -15.65 -5.36
C LYS A 216 5.57 -15.70 -6.67
N ARG A 217 6.89 -15.68 -6.60
CA ARG A 217 7.81 -15.95 -7.72
C ARG A 217 8.49 -17.28 -7.47
N ALA A 218 8.42 -18.19 -8.43
CA ALA A 218 9.14 -19.46 -8.41
C ALA A 218 10.40 -19.34 -9.27
N CYS A 219 11.52 -19.91 -8.81
CA CYS A 219 12.71 -20.15 -9.62
C CYS A 219 12.63 -21.54 -10.23
N PRO A 220 12.34 -21.68 -11.55
CA PRO A 220 12.23 -22.99 -12.18
C PRO A 220 13.56 -23.75 -12.13
N PRO A 221 13.54 -25.07 -11.90
CA PRO A 221 14.73 -25.90 -11.86
C PRO A 221 15.35 -26.11 -13.24
N THR A 222 14.54 -26.03 -14.30
CA THR A 222 14.94 -26.23 -15.69
C THR A 222 14.45 -25.06 -16.54
N ASP A 223 14.97 -24.93 -17.76
CA ASP A 223 14.51 -23.96 -18.74
C ASP A 223 14.51 -24.56 -20.14
N ALA A 224 13.35 -24.65 -20.78
CA ALA A 224 13.19 -25.14 -22.14
C ALA A 224 13.91 -24.26 -23.17
N ALA A 225 14.15 -22.99 -22.86
CA ALA A 225 14.94 -22.10 -23.72
C ALA A 225 16.43 -22.48 -23.78
N ARG A 226 16.93 -23.24 -22.78
CA ARG A 226 18.34 -23.62 -22.63
C ARG A 226 18.54 -25.13 -22.81
N ALA A 227 17.70 -25.77 -23.62
CA ALA A 227 17.83 -27.18 -23.90
C ALA A 227 19.05 -27.47 -24.79
N VAL A 228 19.85 -28.48 -24.40
CA VAL A 228 20.92 -29.07 -25.21
C VAL A 228 20.44 -30.45 -25.65
N ASP A 229 20.56 -30.76 -26.95
CA ASP A 229 20.04 -32.01 -27.55
C ASP A 229 18.57 -32.31 -27.23
N GLY A 230 17.74 -31.27 -27.16
CA GLY A 230 16.30 -31.38 -26.90
C GLY A 230 15.94 -31.65 -25.42
N LYS A 231 16.91 -31.63 -24.51
CA LYS A 231 16.69 -31.79 -23.07
C LYS A 231 17.10 -30.51 -22.32
N SER A 232 16.19 -29.99 -21.52
CA SER A 232 16.50 -28.88 -20.61
C SER A 232 17.48 -29.35 -19.54
N GLU A 233 18.65 -28.71 -19.49
CA GLU A 233 19.58 -28.94 -18.40
C GLU A 233 19.03 -28.39 -17.08
N GLU A 234 19.37 -29.08 -15.99
CA GLU A 234 19.05 -28.62 -14.65
C GLU A 234 19.93 -27.42 -14.29
N ARG A 235 19.27 -26.34 -13.85
CA ARG A 235 19.95 -25.14 -13.36
C ARG A 235 20.64 -25.44 -12.03
N PRO A 236 21.78 -24.80 -11.71
CA PRO A 236 22.48 -24.98 -10.45
C PRO A 236 21.56 -24.89 -9.22
N ALA A 237 21.98 -25.58 -8.16
CA ALA A 237 21.25 -25.60 -6.89
C ALA A 237 20.92 -24.18 -6.42
N CYS A 238 19.69 -23.99 -5.98
CA CYS A 238 19.20 -22.69 -5.54
C CYS A 238 18.31 -22.89 -4.30
N ASN A 239 18.67 -22.24 -3.20
CA ASN A 239 17.96 -22.37 -1.93
C ASN A 239 16.48 -21.95 -2.04
N THR A 240 16.13 -21.02 -2.93
CA THR A 240 14.73 -20.63 -3.16
C THR A 240 13.83 -21.79 -3.65
N ARG A 241 14.42 -22.89 -4.14
CA ARG A 241 13.70 -24.11 -4.54
C ARG A 241 13.57 -25.13 -3.42
N THR A 242 14.46 -25.10 -2.43
CA THR A 242 14.55 -26.12 -1.38
C THR A 242 14.10 -25.62 -0.01
N THR A 243 14.11 -24.31 0.22
CA THR A 243 13.69 -23.69 1.47
C THR A 243 12.71 -22.53 1.22
N LEU A 244 11.99 -22.15 2.28
CA LEU A 244 11.17 -20.95 2.26
C LEU A 244 12.09 -19.72 2.21
N SER A 245 12.04 -18.97 1.12
CA SER A 245 12.83 -17.75 0.93
C SER A 245 11.93 -16.54 0.74
N ASN A 246 12.19 -15.47 1.49
CA ASN A 246 11.52 -14.18 1.37
C ASN A 246 11.64 -13.58 -0.05
N LEU A 247 12.70 -13.92 -0.81
CA LEU A 247 12.88 -13.51 -2.21
C LEU A 247 11.75 -13.99 -3.13
N SER A 248 11.00 -15.01 -2.71
CA SER A 248 9.87 -15.55 -3.48
C SER A 248 8.56 -14.79 -3.24
N PHE A 249 8.49 -13.88 -2.27
CA PHE A 249 7.24 -13.25 -1.83
C PHE A 249 7.25 -11.73 -1.97
N PRO A 250 6.06 -11.09 -2.10
CA PRO A 250 5.94 -9.64 -2.12
C PRO A 250 6.59 -8.99 -0.91
N ARG A 251 7.31 -7.90 -1.16
CA ARG A 251 7.99 -7.10 -0.14
C ARG A 251 7.05 -6.04 0.42
N THR A 252 7.14 -5.78 1.72
CA THR A 252 6.52 -4.63 2.37
C THR A 252 7.54 -4.06 3.35
N ASP A 253 7.93 -2.81 3.13
CA ASP A 253 8.96 -2.14 3.91
C ASP A 253 8.32 -1.45 5.12
N PRO A 254 8.61 -1.86 6.36
CA PRO A 254 8.07 -1.21 7.54
C PRO A 254 8.73 0.18 7.73
N THR A 255 7.89 1.19 7.95
CA THR A 255 8.31 2.58 8.10
C THR A 255 7.58 3.17 9.30
N ILE A 256 8.28 3.68 10.30
CA ILE A 256 7.62 4.40 11.39
C ILE A 256 7.17 5.78 10.92
N ILE A 257 6.12 6.30 11.52
CA ILE A 257 5.73 7.69 11.39
C ILE A 257 5.16 8.16 12.71
N VAL A 258 5.67 9.26 13.26
CA VAL A 258 5.45 9.60 14.66
C VAL A 258 5.02 11.05 14.86
N ALA A 259 3.91 11.25 15.57
CA ALA A 259 3.58 12.54 16.16
C ALA A 259 4.27 12.65 17.52
N VAL A 260 5.17 13.62 17.65
CA VAL A 260 5.97 13.83 18.86
C VAL A 260 5.37 14.97 19.67
N VAL A 261 5.05 14.68 20.92
CA VAL A 261 4.46 15.59 21.89
C VAL A 261 5.54 16.09 22.84
N SER A 262 5.53 17.39 23.15
CA SER A 262 6.40 18.02 24.16
C SER A 262 6.24 17.40 25.55
N ALA A 263 7.20 17.63 26.44
CA ALA A 263 7.18 17.07 27.79
C ALA A 263 5.94 17.57 28.58
N ASP A 264 5.52 18.81 28.35
CA ASP A 264 4.34 19.42 28.97
C ASP A 264 3.01 19.12 28.28
N GLY A 265 3.03 18.41 27.13
CA GLY A 265 1.82 18.05 26.39
C GLY A 265 1.14 19.21 25.64
N LYS A 266 1.82 20.35 25.46
CA LYS A 266 1.20 21.54 24.86
C LYS A 266 1.61 21.81 23.42
N ARG A 267 2.68 21.16 22.96
CA ARG A 267 3.25 21.37 21.64
C ARG A 267 3.47 20.06 20.91
N ILE A 268 3.37 20.10 19.58
CA ILE A 268 3.65 18.99 18.69
C ILE A 268 4.85 19.37 17.81
N LEU A 269 5.85 18.49 17.77
CA LEU A 269 7.00 18.65 16.88
C LEU A 269 6.62 18.16 15.49
N LEU A 270 6.80 19.03 14.50
CA LEU A 270 6.61 18.71 13.09
C LEU A 270 7.85 19.12 12.28
N GLY A 271 8.16 18.33 11.26
CA GLY A 271 9.28 18.55 10.34
C GLY A 271 8.81 18.85 8.93
N ARG A 272 9.68 19.48 8.14
CA ARG A 272 9.49 19.66 6.69
C ARG A 272 10.78 19.38 5.93
N SER A 273 10.62 18.94 4.69
CA SER A 273 11.71 18.77 3.73
C SER A 273 11.67 19.89 2.68
N LYS A 274 12.81 20.17 2.03
CA LYS A 274 12.95 21.24 1.00
C LYS A 274 11.96 21.14 -0.15
N ARG A 275 11.49 19.93 -0.45
CA ARG A 275 10.52 19.64 -1.52
C ARG A 275 9.08 19.99 -1.16
N PHE A 276 8.77 20.24 0.12
CA PHE A 276 7.40 20.52 0.55
C PHE A 276 7.00 21.96 0.23
N PRO A 277 5.73 22.21 -0.11
CA PRO A 277 5.21 23.57 -0.28
C PRO A 277 5.51 24.45 0.94
N PRO A 278 5.59 25.78 0.80
CA PRO A 278 5.79 26.67 1.93
C PRO A 278 4.79 26.42 3.05
N ASN A 279 5.28 26.46 4.29
CA ASN A 279 4.57 26.21 5.54
C ASN A 279 3.92 24.82 5.70
N TRP A 280 4.20 23.86 4.80
CA TRP A 280 3.68 22.50 4.91
C TRP A 280 4.63 21.65 5.77
N TYR A 281 4.14 21.20 6.92
CA TYR A 281 4.87 20.34 7.87
C TYR A 281 4.11 19.03 8.08
N SER A 282 4.84 18.00 8.52
CA SER A 282 4.30 16.67 8.81
C SER A 282 5.02 16.07 10.02
N THR A 283 4.46 14.99 10.53
CA THR A 283 5.15 14.06 11.45
C THR A 283 6.46 13.55 10.85
N LEU A 284 7.42 13.20 11.71
CA LEU A 284 8.69 12.58 11.32
C LEU A 284 8.47 11.11 10.95
N ALA A 285 9.27 10.57 10.03
CA ALA A 285 9.09 9.22 9.52
C ALA A 285 10.39 8.65 8.96
N GLY A 286 10.68 7.40 9.27
CA GLY A 286 11.88 6.71 8.79
C GLY A 286 11.71 5.20 8.71
N PHE A 287 12.64 4.52 8.04
CA PHE A 287 12.59 3.08 7.89
C PHE A 287 12.98 2.38 9.19
N ILE A 288 12.35 1.24 9.47
CA ILE A 288 12.82 0.37 10.55
C ILE A 288 14.06 -0.38 10.08
N GLU A 289 15.12 -0.38 10.89
CA GLU A 289 16.33 -1.12 10.59
C GLU A 289 16.21 -2.63 10.93
N PRO A 290 17.02 -3.50 10.33
CA PRO A 290 17.04 -4.91 10.69
C PRO A 290 17.31 -5.13 12.18
N ALA A 291 16.47 -5.96 12.82
CA ALA A 291 16.51 -6.27 14.24
C ALA A 291 16.18 -5.10 15.18
N GLU A 292 15.50 -4.07 14.67
CA GLU A 292 14.97 -2.96 15.46
C GLU A 292 13.48 -3.17 15.81
N SER A 293 13.07 -2.77 17.02
CA SER A 293 11.65 -2.70 17.38
C SER A 293 11.01 -1.44 16.79
N VAL A 294 9.67 -1.39 16.69
CA VAL A 294 8.97 -0.18 16.24
C VAL A 294 9.28 0.99 17.17
N GLU A 295 9.32 0.72 18.47
CA GLU A 295 9.58 1.72 19.50
C GLU A 295 11.01 2.25 19.45
N ASP A 296 12.00 1.39 19.19
CA ASP A 296 13.39 1.81 19.04
C ASP A 296 13.59 2.62 17.76
N ALA A 297 12.99 2.20 16.64
CA ALA A 297 13.02 2.96 15.38
C ALA A 297 12.42 4.36 15.55
N VAL A 298 11.30 4.49 16.27
CA VAL A 298 10.73 5.80 16.59
C VAL A 298 11.71 6.67 17.38
N ARG A 299 12.40 6.11 18.38
CA ARG A 299 13.36 6.87 19.19
C ARG A 299 14.60 7.27 18.38
N ARG A 300 15.15 6.34 17.61
CA ARG A 300 16.30 6.58 16.74
C ARG A 300 15.99 7.68 15.74
N GLU A 301 14.93 7.54 14.96
CA GLU A 301 14.62 8.49 13.88
C GLU A 301 14.37 9.91 14.40
N VAL A 302 13.65 10.06 15.52
CA VAL A 302 13.40 11.39 16.09
C VAL A 302 14.67 12.02 16.65
N TRP A 303 15.57 11.20 17.21
CA TRP A 303 16.86 11.68 17.69
C TRP A 303 17.81 12.05 16.52
N GLU A 304 17.85 11.25 15.46
CA GLU A 304 18.67 11.49 14.26
C GLU A 304 18.20 12.73 13.49
N GLU A 305 16.90 12.88 13.22
CA GLU A 305 16.39 13.99 12.41
C GLU A 305 16.21 15.29 13.19
N ALA A 306 15.87 15.21 14.48
CA ALA A 306 15.47 16.39 15.27
C ALA A 306 16.23 16.56 16.59
N GLY A 307 17.08 15.62 17.00
CA GLY A 307 17.87 15.71 18.25
C GLY A 307 17.05 15.57 19.54
N VAL A 308 15.75 15.26 19.44
CA VAL A 308 14.83 15.21 20.57
C VAL A 308 14.81 13.81 21.19
N THR A 309 14.93 13.73 22.52
CA THR A 309 14.91 12.44 23.23
C THR A 309 13.49 12.08 23.68
N LEU A 310 13.02 10.92 23.26
CA LEU A 310 11.69 10.42 23.59
C LEU A 310 11.69 9.48 24.79
N SER A 311 10.60 9.50 25.55
CA SER A 311 10.30 8.52 26.61
C SER A 311 9.36 7.43 26.11
N ARG A 312 8.05 7.64 26.28
CA ARG A 312 6.98 6.71 25.93
C ARG A 312 6.70 6.79 24.45
N VAL A 313 6.62 5.61 23.80
CA VAL A 313 6.17 5.45 22.42
C VAL A 313 4.94 4.55 22.45
N VAL A 314 3.87 4.93 21.76
CA VAL A 314 2.67 4.12 21.64
C VAL A 314 2.23 4.01 20.19
N ILE A 315 2.05 2.78 19.73
CA ILE A 315 1.54 2.48 18.39
C ILE A 315 0.05 2.83 18.34
N HIS A 316 -0.32 3.67 17.38
CA HIS A 316 -1.69 4.14 17.17
C HIS A 316 -2.44 3.31 16.13
N SER A 317 -1.86 3.20 14.92
CA SER A 317 -2.51 2.57 13.77
C SER A 317 -1.50 2.35 12.65
N SER A 318 -1.86 1.62 11.59
CA SER A 318 -1.00 1.47 10.40
C SER A 318 -1.72 1.82 9.11
N GLN A 319 -0.95 2.21 8.10
CA GLN A 319 -1.45 2.56 6.77
C GLN A 319 -0.55 1.93 5.70
N PRO A 320 -1.07 1.06 4.82
CA PRO A 320 -0.36 0.66 3.62
C PRO A 320 -0.08 1.88 2.75
N TRP A 321 1.14 2.02 2.27
CA TRP A 321 1.56 3.08 1.38
C TRP A 321 2.17 2.48 0.10
N PRO A 322 1.37 2.29 -0.96
CA PRO A 322 1.77 1.50 -2.13
C PRO A 322 2.68 2.30 -3.09
N TYR A 323 3.60 3.13 -2.57
CA TYR A 323 4.50 3.99 -3.34
C TYR A 323 5.94 3.95 -2.78
N PRO A 324 6.73 2.89 -3.05
CA PRO A 324 6.37 1.73 -3.86
C PRO A 324 5.65 0.61 -3.09
N ALA A 325 6.05 0.32 -1.83
CA ALA A 325 5.50 -0.79 -1.05
C ALA A 325 5.80 -0.66 0.47
N ASN A 326 5.47 0.48 1.08
CA ASN A 326 5.72 0.68 2.52
C ASN A 326 4.49 0.29 3.35
N LEU A 327 4.71 -0.08 4.61
CA LEU A 327 3.70 -0.11 5.65
C LEU A 327 4.06 0.96 6.68
N MET A 328 3.29 2.05 6.66
CA MET A 328 3.45 3.13 7.63
C MET A 328 2.89 2.64 8.97
N ILE A 329 3.72 2.62 9.99
CA ILE A 329 3.38 2.24 11.36
C ILE A 329 3.35 3.54 12.17
N GLY A 330 2.13 4.02 12.41
CA GLY A 330 1.88 5.27 13.10
C GLY A 330 2.05 5.12 14.60
N ALA A 331 2.87 5.98 15.19
CA ALA A 331 3.10 6.07 16.62
C ALA A 331 2.85 7.49 17.11
N ILE A 332 2.63 7.61 18.41
CA ILE A 332 2.65 8.88 19.11
C ILE A 332 3.61 8.72 20.28
N ALA A 333 4.51 9.68 20.42
CA ALA A 333 5.56 9.64 21.40
C ALA A 333 5.61 10.94 22.21
N GLN A 334 6.09 10.85 23.44
CA GLN A 334 6.28 11.99 24.31
C GLN A 334 7.75 12.18 24.62
N VAL A 335 8.21 13.43 24.65
CA VAL A 335 9.57 13.79 25.10
C VAL A 335 9.78 13.36 26.55
N SER A 336 11.00 13.00 26.93
CA SER A 336 11.33 12.54 28.28
C SER A 336 11.21 13.62 29.36
N ASP A 337 11.75 14.81 29.10
CA ASP A 337 11.67 15.98 29.97
C ASP A 337 12.00 17.26 29.18
N PRO A 338 11.75 18.46 29.74
CA PRO A 338 11.96 19.72 29.02
C PRO A 338 13.39 19.97 28.53
N ALA A 339 14.42 19.39 29.15
CA ALA A 339 15.80 19.57 28.71
C ALA A 339 16.09 18.85 27.38
N HIS A 340 15.27 17.85 27.04
CA HIS A 340 15.38 17.04 25.83
C HIS A 340 14.52 17.53 24.66
N GLU A 341 13.91 18.71 24.75
CA GLU A 341 13.11 19.32 23.67
C GLU A 341 13.94 20.15 22.66
N THR A 342 15.24 20.29 22.90
CA THR A 342 16.12 21.11 22.06
C THR A 342 16.25 20.47 20.69
N ILE A 343 15.78 21.19 19.66
CA ILE A 343 15.84 20.72 18.28
C ILE A 343 17.27 20.87 17.75
N SER A 344 17.79 19.81 17.14
CA SER A 344 19.07 19.78 16.43
C SER A 344 18.93 18.98 15.13
N LEU A 345 19.14 19.65 13.99
CA LEU A 345 19.14 19.04 12.65
C LEU A 345 20.55 18.65 12.17
N GLN A 346 21.50 18.52 13.10
CA GLN A 346 22.92 18.35 12.78
C GLN A 346 23.34 16.88 12.63
N HIS A 347 22.57 15.95 13.20
CA HIS A 347 22.87 14.52 13.15
C HIS A 347 22.55 13.94 11.77
N ASP A 348 21.38 14.28 11.22
CA ASP A 348 21.00 13.97 9.85
C ASP A 348 20.33 15.16 9.13
N PRO A 349 20.95 15.73 8.07
CA PRO A 349 20.41 16.88 7.35
C PRO A 349 19.30 16.54 6.34
N GLU A 350 18.41 15.57 6.64
CA GLU A 350 17.24 15.25 5.81
C GLU A 350 16.16 16.32 5.86
N LEU A 351 15.92 16.91 7.04
CA LEU A 351 14.94 17.97 7.25
C LEU A 351 15.50 19.33 6.84
N GLU A 352 14.63 20.16 6.24
CA GLU A 352 14.90 21.57 6.02
C GLU A 352 14.69 22.37 7.30
N ASP A 353 13.64 22.02 8.05
CA ASP A 353 13.24 22.70 9.27
C ASP A 353 12.39 21.75 10.14
N ALA A 354 12.51 21.88 11.46
CA ALA A 354 11.65 21.21 12.43
C ALA A 354 11.31 22.18 13.56
N ARG A 355 10.04 22.21 13.96
CA ARG A 355 9.52 23.20 14.90
C ARG A 355 8.48 22.60 15.83
N TRP A 356 8.46 23.13 17.04
CA TRP A 356 7.35 22.95 17.97
C TRP A 356 6.20 23.88 17.58
N PHE A 357 5.01 23.32 17.45
CA PHE A 357 3.76 24.03 17.19
C PHE A 357 2.82 23.87 18.38
N GLU A 358 2.22 24.96 18.86
CA GLU A 358 1.22 24.90 19.92
C GLU A 358 -0.01 24.10 19.45
N VAL A 359 -0.65 23.38 20.37
CA VAL A 359 -1.84 22.55 20.05
C VAL A 359 -2.94 23.39 19.39
N GLU A 360 -3.16 24.63 19.82
CA GLU A 360 -4.16 25.52 19.23
C GLU A 360 -3.86 25.86 17.76
N GLU A 361 -2.58 26.06 17.41
CA GLU A 361 -2.15 26.31 16.03
C GLU A 361 -2.37 25.06 15.16
N VAL A 362 -2.08 23.88 15.71
CA VAL A 362 -2.32 22.60 15.05
C VAL A 362 -3.81 22.36 14.83
N GLU A 363 -4.66 22.63 15.83
CA GLU A 363 -6.11 22.49 15.71
C GLU A 363 -6.71 23.43 14.66
N GLU A 364 -6.20 24.66 14.54
CA GLU A 364 -6.60 25.57 13.46
C GLU A 364 -6.16 25.02 12.10
N ALA A 365 -4.90 24.58 11.97
CA ALA A 365 -4.38 24.02 10.74
C ALA A 365 -5.13 22.73 10.30
N LEU A 366 -5.60 21.90 11.24
CA LEU A 366 -6.43 20.74 10.94
C LEU A 366 -7.81 21.11 10.37
N LYS A 367 -8.33 22.31 10.68
CA LYS A 367 -9.63 22.80 10.19
C LYS A 367 -9.52 23.47 8.82
N ILE A 368 -8.51 24.31 8.62
CA ILE A 368 -8.42 25.20 7.44
C ILE A 368 -7.11 25.09 6.63
N GLY A 369 -6.12 24.33 7.13
CA GLY A 369 -4.76 24.26 6.60
C GLY A 369 -4.34 22.92 6.00
N THR A 370 -5.26 21.98 5.78
CA THR A 370 -4.93 20.66 5.21
C THR A 370 -4.93 20.67 3.68
N SER A 371 -3.92 20.07 3.05
CA SER A 371 -3.89 19.90 1.59
C SER A 371 -2.98 18.76 1.16
N ASP A 372 -3.24 18.19 -0.03
CA ASP A 372 -2.25 17.36 -0.73
C ASP A 372 -0.97 18.15 -1.04
N LEU A 373 0.16 17.43 -1.24
CA LEU A 373 1.44 18.04 -1.60
C LEU A 373 1.41 18.77 -2.95
N SER A 374 0.57 18.31 -3.89
CA SER A 374 0.40 18.92 -5.21
C SER A 374 -0.66 20.04 -5.24
N ALA A 375 -1.42 20.21 -4.15
CA ALA A 375 -2.50 21.18 -4.07
C ALA A 375 -2.02 22.50 -3.45
N GLY A 376 -2.61 23.60 -3.92
CA GLY A 376 -2.52 24.89 -3.25
C GLY A 376 -3.21 24.87 -1.89
N ALA A 377 -3.03 25.93 -1.10
CA ALA A 377 -3.79 26.10 0.11
C ALA A 377 -5.30 26.24 -0.20
N GLY A 378 -6.14 25.73 0.69
CA GLY A 378 -7.59 25.86 0.56
C GLY A 378 -8.07 27.32 0.64
N PRO A 379 -9.30 27.61 0.20
CA PRO A 379 -9.84 28.99 0.18
C PRO A 379 -9.97 29.61 1.58
N GLU A 380 -10.09 28.79 2.62
CA GLU A 380 -10.22 29.23 4.02
C GLU A 380 -8.88 29.43 4.73
N TYR A 381 -7.76 29.08 4.08
CA TYR A 381 -6.43 29.20 4.67
C TYR A 381 -6.00 30.68 4.76
N LYS A 382 -5.68 31.13 5.98
CA LYS A 382 -5.35 32.53 6.29
C LYS A 382 -3.84 32.77 6.49
N GLY A 383 -3.00 31.82 6.09
CA GLY A 383 -1.57 31.81 6.45
C GLY A 383 -1.29 30.92 7.67
N GLY A 384 -0.01 30.65 7.96
CA GLY A 384 0.41 29.80 9.08
C GLY A 384 0.72 28.36 8.68
N LEU A 385 0.55 27.42 9.62
CA LEU A 385 0.84 26.00 9.45
C LEU A 385 -0.08 25.33 8.43
N ARG A 386 0.49 24.51 7.54
CA ARG A 386 -0.23 23.60 6.64
C ARG A 386 0.11 22.16 6.98
N LEU A 387 -0.89 21.29 6.88
CA LEU A 387 -0.82 19.89 7.28
C LEU A 387 -1.19 18.93 6.14
N PRO A 388 -0.84 17.64 6.26
CA PRO A 388 -1.27 16.61 5.32
C PRO A 388 -2.80 16.48 5.25
N PRO A 389 -3.37 15.95 4.15
CA PRO A 389 -4.81 15.75 4.02
C PRO A 389 -5.33 14.72 5.03
N PRO A 390 -6.64 14.70 5.34
CA PRO A 390 -7.23 13.74 6.28
C PRO A 390 -6.99 12.27 5.93
N THR A 391 -6.78 11.96 4.65
CA THR A 391 -6.49 10.59 4.18
C THR A 391 -5.08 10.10 4.52
N ALA A 392 -4.15 10.99 4.88
CA ALA A 392 -2.80 10.63 5.28
C ALA A 392 -2.72 10.25 6.77
N ILE A 393 -2.00 9.17 7.10
CA ILE A 393 -1.78 8.74 8.49
C ILE A 393 -1.14 9.85 9.35
N ALA A 394 -0.27 10.68 8.77
CA ALA A 394 0.30 11.84 9.47
C ALA A 394 -0.79 12.78 10.02
N ASN A 395 -1.83 13.08 9.24
CA ASN A 395 -2.95 13.89 9.71
C ASN A 395 -3.72 13.20 10.85
N GLN A 396 -3.94 11.89 10.75
CA GLN A 396 -4.61 11.12 11.80
C GLN A 396 -3.82 11.14 13.11
N LEU A 397 -2.49 10.99 13.05
CA LEU A 397 -1.62 11.07 14.21
C LEU A 397 -1.58 12.46 14.82
N ILE A 398 -1.51 13.50 13.99
CA ILE A 398 -1.53 14.90 14.46
C ILE A 398 -2.85 15.21 15.15
N LYS A 399 -3.98 14.79 14.56
CA LYS A 399 -5.30 14.96 15.16
C LYS A 399 -5.43 14.23 16.48
N ALA A 400 -4.97 12.98 16.55
CA ALA A 400 -4.99 12.20 17.79
C ALA A 400 -4.12 12.86 18.87
N ALA A 401 -2.89 13.25 18.51
CA ALA A 401 -1.95 13.92 19.42
C ALA A 401 -2.50 15.27 19.90
N ALA A 402 -3.14 16.08 19.04
CA ALA A 402 -3.69 17.38 19.44
C ALA A 402 -4.93 17.27 20.34
N SER A 403 -5.60 16.12 20.37
CA SER A 403 -6.83 15.95 21.15
C SER A 403 -6.55 16.00 22.66
N ALA A 404 -7.40 16.72 23.41
CA ALA A 404 -7.27 16.85 24.86
C ALA A 404 -7.29 15.50 25.62
N GLU A 405 -7.78 14.42 25.00
CA GLU A 405 -7.77 13.05 25.55
C GLU A 405 -6.35 12.48 25.71
N TYR A 406 -5.39 12.96 24.91
CA TYR A 406 -3.97 12.60 25.05
C TYR A 406 -3.31 13.26 26.27
N PHE A 407 -3.74 14.48 26.60
CA PHE A 407 -3.09 15.33 27.61
C PHE A 407 -3.81 15.34 28.96
N ALA A 408 -5.05 14.85 29.04
CA ALA A 408 -5.83 14.77 30.27
C ALA A 408 -5.39 13.64 31.21
N ALA A 409 -4.08 13.41 31.37
CA ALA A 409 -3.54 12.69 32.51
C ALA A 409 -3.32 13.68 33.66
N GLY A 410 -4.39 14.21 34.27
CA GLY A 410 -4.17 15.21 35.33
C GLY A 410 -5.32 15.75 36.18
N THR A 411 -6.60 15.50 35.90
CA THR A 411 -7.69 16.13 36.69
C THR A 411 -8.70 15.21 37.34
N ASN A 412 -8.49 13.89 37.43
CA ASN A 412 -9.28 13.03 38.32
C ASN A 412 -8.56 11.75 38.77
N ALA A 413 -7.34 11.88 39.31
CA ALA A 413 -6.75 10.88 40.20
C ALA A 413 -6.78 11.40 41.64
N LYS A 414 -7.98 11.59 42.19
CA LYS A 414 -8.20 11.53 43.63
C LYS A 414 -8.76 10.15 43.95
N MET A 415 -7.94 9.30 44.53
CA MET A 415 -8.38 8.36 45.56
C MET A 415 -7.72 8.78 46.86
#